data_AF-A0A815B6R9-F1
#
_entry.id   AF-A0A815B6R9-F1
#
_cell.length_a   1.000
_cell.length_b   1.000
_cell.length_c   1.000
_cell.angle_alpha   90.00
_cell.angle_beta   90.00
_cell.angle_gamma   90.00
#
_symmetry.space_group_name_H-M   'P 1'
#
loop_
_entity.id
_entity.type
_entity.pdbx_description
1 polymer ?
#
loop_
_entity_poly.entity_id
_entity_poly.type
_entity_poly.pdbx_seq_one_letter_code
_entity_poly.pdbx_strand_id
1 'polypeptide(L)'
;MSRTQGKLSNHQIKELRDTFNLFDRDRSGTISSSELQQVLTALNFKPTDSLLRKIMKEMDIDGNGTIEFEEFIRVMGSVYERKFTENEMRQAFKCFDTDNSGYITVEELRKVLRQLNQNISEQRIIDALAQIDIDHDGKISFEEFVHLFEEHKYILISTMPIQLSDFQKIGLGLSIFGVGFIFFGMILLFDKGLLAVGNILFLAGLSMIIGFERTFRFFFQRTKIKATFLFFGGITVVLIGWPLIGMIFELYGFFLLFGGFIPIAINFLRRLPIIGSILLLPGIRQVVDRLCESRSMV
;
A
#
# COMPACT_ATOMS: atom_id res chain seq x y z
N MET A 1 16.33 13.45 -27.48
CA MET A 1 14.88 13.25 -27.70
C MET A 1 14.49 11.93 -27.08
N SER A 2 13.97 11.98 -25.85
CA SER A 2 13.81 10.84 -24.95
C SER A 2 12.51 10.08 -25.26
N ARG A 3 12.56 8.74 -25.22
CA ARG A 3 11.53 7.76 -25.65
C ARG A 3 10.09 7.95 -25.09
N THR A 4 9.85 8.88 -24.17
CA THR A 4 8.53 9.11 -23.55
C THR A 4 7.63 10.04 -24.36
N GLN A 5 8.18 10.96 -25.17
CA GLN A 5 7.37 11.91 -25.95
C GLN A 5 6.61 11.28 -27.14
N GLY A 6 6.94 10.04 -27.52
CA GLY A 6 6.34 9.38 -28.68
C GLY A 6 4.98 8.71 -28.46
N LYS A 7 4.38 8.81 -27.26
CA LYS A 7 3.26 7.95 -26.85
C LYS A 7 2.03 8.66 -26.31
N LEU A 8 2.12 9.97 -26.04
CA LEU A 8 1.01 10.80 -25.57
C LEU A 8 0.44 11.61 -26.74
N SER A 9 -0.89 11.70 -26.83
CA SER A 9 -1.56 12.54 -27.84
C SER A 9 -1.32 14.03 -27.56
N ASN A 10 -1.42 14.86 -28.61
CA ASN A 10 -1.29 16.32 -28.48
C ASN A 10 -2.29 16.93 -27.48
N HIS A 11 -3.46 16.31 -27.32
CA HIS A 11 -4.46 16.73 -26.33
C HIS A 11 -3.97 16.47 -24.89
N GLN A 12 -3.44 15.28 -24.63
CA GLN A 12 -2.90 14.91 -23.30
C GLN A 12 -1.69 15.77 -22.91
N ILE A 13 -0.81 16.08 -23.86
CA ILE A 13 0.33 16.96 -23.62
C ILE A 13 -0.16 18.37 -23.26
N LYS A 14 -1.23 18.85 -23.90
CA LYS A 14 -1.84 20.14 -23.60
C LYS A 14 -2.44 20.17 -22.19
N GLU A 15 -3.20 19.15 -21.79
CA GLU A 15 -3.75 19.05 -20.42
C GLU A 15 -2.65 18.99 -19.35
N LEU A 16 -1.59 18.21 -19.62
CA LEU A 16 -0.42 18.14 -18.74
C LEU A 16 0.27 19.50 -18.63
N ARG A 17 0.31 20.27 -19.73
CA ARG A 17 0.85 21.63 -19.75
C ARG A 17 0.00 22.60 -18.95
N ASP A 18 -1.33 22.54 -19.12
CA ASP A 18 -2.26 23.37 -18.37
C ASP A 18 -2.20 23.06 -16.87
N THR A 19 -2.06 21.78 -16.51
CA THR A 19 -1.83 21.34 -15.13
C THR A 19 -0.48 21.84 -14.62
N PHE A 20 0.61 21.68 -15.37
CA PHE A 20 1.93 22.19 -14.98
C PHE A 20 1.90 23.70 -14.67
N ASN A 21 1.22 24.48 -15.51
CA ASN A 21 1.06 25.92 -15.32
C ASN A 21 0.21 26.28 -14.10
N LEU A 22 -0.64 25.37 -13.60
CA LEU A 22 -1.35 25.56 -12.33
C LEU A 22 -0.39 25.46 -11.13
N PHE A 23 0.65 24.62 -11.26
CA PHE A 23 1.67 24.47 -10.24
C PHE A 23 2.72 25.58 -10.30
N ASP A 24 3.23 25.91 -11.49
CA ASP A 24 4.21 26.97 -11.75
C ASP A 24 3.55 28.37 -11.69
N ARG A 25 3.38 28.90 -10.48
CA ARG A 25 2.62 30.14 -10.23
C ARG A 25 3.41 31.37 -10.61
N ASP A 26 4.72 31.33 -10.40
CA ASP A 26 5.61 32.44 -10.74
C ASP A 26 6.01 32.43 -12.22
N ARG A 27 5.63 31.38 -12.96
CA ARG A 27 5.94 31.17 -14.39
C ARG A 27 7.45 31.10 -14.64
N SER A 28 8.19 30.57 -13.68
CA SER A 28 9.62 30.30 -13.79
C SER A 28 9.92 29.23 -14.85
N GLY A 29 8.92 28.44 -15.25
CA GLY A 29 9.07 27.29 -16.15
C GLY A 29 9.46 26.01 -15.43
N THR A 30 9.50 26.04 -14.09
CA THR A 30 9.87 24.94 -13.21
C THR A 30 8.96 24.92 -11.99
N ILE A 31 8.70 23.76 -11.38
CA ILE A 31 7.91 23.70 -10.15
C ILE A 31 8.85 23.56 -8.96
N SER A 32 8.86 24.55 -8.08
CA SER A 32 9.60 24.48 -6.82
C SER A 32 8.85 23.69 -5.73
N SER A 33 9.57 23.22 -4.71
CA SER A 33 8.95 22.58 -3.53
C SER A 33 7.92 23.48 -2.83
N SER A 34 8.11 24.80 -2.87
CA SER A 34 7.18 25.77 -2.28
C SER A 34 5.89 25.86 -3.08
N GLU A 35 5.99 25.90 -4.40
CA GLU A 35 4.82 25.93 -5.29
C GLU A 35 4.02 24.63 -5.24
N LEU A 36 4.72 23.50 -5.21
CA LEU A 36 4.10 22.19 -4.95
C LEU A 36 3.33 22.20 -3.64
N GLN A 37 3.92 22.71 -2.55
CA GLN A 37 3.25 22.84 -1.26
C GLN A 37 2.02 23.75 -1.33
N GLN A 38 2.12 24.89 -1.98
CA GLN A 38 1.03 25.86 -2.11
C GLN A 38 -0.15 25.28 -2.87
N VAL A 39 0.11 24.53 -3.94
CA VAL A 39 -0.94 23.90 -4.74
C VAL A 39 -1.62 22.78 -3.96
N LEU A 40 -0.85 21.91 -3.29
CA LEU A 40 -1.41 20.88 -2.41
C LEU A 40 -2.23 21.50 -1.27
N THR A 41 -1.76 22.60 -0.69
CA THR A 41 -2.50 23.35 0.33
C THR A 41 -3.78 23.96 -0.22
N ALA A 42 -3.76 24.48 -1.45
CA ALA A 42 -4.94 24.99 -2.14
C ALA A 42 -5.97 23.87 -2.46
N LEU A 43 -5.51 22.64 -2.65
CA LEU A 43 -6.33 21.44 -2.77
C LEU A 43 -6.77 20.86 -1.41
N ASN A 44 -6.60 21.62 -0.33
CA ASN A 44 -6.95 21.26 1.04
C ASN A 44 -6.14 20.09 1.63
N PHE A 45 -5.01 19.73 1.02
CA PHE A 45 -4.02 18.82 1.59
C PHE A 45 -3.00 19.61 2.41
N LYS A 46 -2.64 19.12 3.61
CA LYS A 46 -1.54 19.71 4.40
C LYS A 46 -0.30 18.82 4.30
N PRO A 47 0.51 18.94 3.23
CA PRO A 47 1.66 18.07 3.04
C PRO A 47 2.73 18.38 4.11
N THR A 48 3.34 17.34 4.67
CA THR A 48 4.53 17.47 5.52
C THR A 48 5.77 17.65 4.67
N ASP A 49 6.80 18.31 5.19
CA ASP A 49 8.08 18.50 4.48
C ASP A 49 8.72 17.17 4.04
N SER A 50 8.48 16.09 4.80
CA SER A 50 8.92 14.74 4.45
C SER A 50 8.25 14.21 3.19
N LEU A 51 6.97 14.50 2.98
CA LEU A 51 6.23 14.14 1.78
C LEU A 51 6.70 14.97 0.59
N LEU A 52 6.88 16.28 0.78
CA LEU A 52 7.40 17.18 -0.26
C LEU A 52 8.79 16.74 -0.72
N ARG A 53 9.71 16.47 0.21
CA ARG A 53 11.04 15.94 -0.13
C ARG A 53 10.99 14.62 -0.89
N LYS A 54 10.02 13.76 -0.56
CA LYS A 54 9.85 12.47 -1.25
C LYS A 54 9.35 12.67 -2.68
N ILE A 55 8.34 13.53 -2.87
CA ILE A 55 7.81 13.87 -4.20
C ILE A 55 8.91 14.51 -5.04
N MET A 56 9.62 15.51 -4.50
CA MET A 56 10.75 16.14 -5.17
C MET A 56 11.79 15.09 -5.58
N LYS A 57 12.24 14.21 -4.66
CA LYS A 57 13.21 13.16 -4.98
C LYS A 57 12.75 12.18 -6.07
N GLU A 58 11.46 11.93 -6.20
CA GLU A 58 10.91 11.03 -7.23
C GLU A 58 10.71 11.73 -8.57
N MET A 59 10.55 13.06 -8.58
CA MET A 59 10.23 13.85 -9.77
C MET A 59 11.42 14.63 -10.34
N ASP A 60 12.28 15.18 -9.49
CA ASP A 60 13.52 15.90 -9.81
C ASP A 60 14.62 14.87 -10.10
N ILE A 61 14.83 14.57 -11.39
CA ILE A 61 15.69 13.48 -11.86
C ILE A 61 17.14 13.96 -11.94
N ASP A 62 17.35 15.21 -12.31
CA ASP A 62 18.67 15.81 -12.39
C ASP A 62 19.20 16.33 -11.04
N GLY A 63 18.32 16.45 -10.03
CA GLY A 63 18.64 16.83 -8.66
C GLY A 63 18.84 18.34 -8.49
N ASN A 64 18.28 19.17 -9.38
CA ASN A 64 18.49 20.61 -9.37
C ASN A 64 17.62 21.36 -8.35
N GLY A 65 16.70 20.65 -7.67
CA GLY A 65 15.83 21.19 -6.63
C GLY A 65 14.51 21.77 -7.16
N THR A 66 14.26 21.67 -8.45
CA THR A 66 13.02 22.04 -9.14
C THR A 66 12.55 20.91 -10.05
N ILE A 67 11.33 20.99 -10.56
CA ILE A 67 10.78 20.00 -11.49
C ILE A 67 10.51 20.67 -12.83
N GLU A 68 11.24 20.31 -13.89
CA GLU A 68 10.93 20.80 -15.23
C GLU A 68 9.72 20.10 -15.85
N PHE A 69 9.14 20.70 -16.89
CA PHE A 69 8.02 20.13 -17.61
C PHE A 69 8.31 18.72 -18.18
N GLU A 70 9.53 18.45 -18.65
CA GLU A 70 9.92 17.12 -19.16
C GLU A 70 9.96 16.06 -18.07
N GLU A 71 10.40 16.44 -16.87
CA GLU A 71 10.42 15.57 -15.70
C GLU A 71 9.00 15.33 -15.17
N PHE A 72 8.20 16.41 -15.12
CA PHE A 72 6.78 16.36 -14.80
C PHE A 72 6.03 15.41 -15.74
N ILE A 73 6.23 15.51 -17.06
CA ILE A 73 5.63 14.58 -18.03
C ILE A 73 6.17 13.17 -17.85
N ARG A 74 7.44 12.97 -17.50
CA ARG A 74 7.97 11.61 -17.33
C ARG A 74 7.30 10.88 -16.18
N VAL A 75 7.05 11.57 -15.08
CA VAL A 75 6.34 11.01 -13.92
C VAL A 75 4.84 10.94 -14.21
N MET A 76 4.21 12.05 -14.56
CA MET A 76 2.77 12.10 -14.80
C MET A 76 2.37 11.24 -16.01
N GLY A 77 3.14 11.22 -17.09
CA GLY A 77 2.93 10.36 -18.26
C GLY A 77 2.93 8.86 -17.92
N SER A 78 3.79 8.43 -16.98
CA SER A 78 3.78 7.04 -16.50
C SER A 78 2.53 6.72 -15.66
N VAL A 79 1.98 7.72 -14.96
CA VAL A 79 0.72 7.64 -14.22
C VAL A 79 -0.48 7.62 -15.18
N TYR A 80 -0.45 8.42 -16.25
CA TYR A 80 -1.42 8.41 -17.35
C TYR A 80 -1.51 7.01 -17.99
N GLU A 81 -0.37 6.38 -18.28
CA GLU A 81 -0.30 5.05 -18.92
C GLU A 81 -0.67 3.87 -18.02
N ARG A 82 -0.65 4.01 -16.69
CA ARG A 82 -0.97 2.89 -15.78
C ARG A 82 -2.46 2.56 -15.84
N LYS A 83 -2.83 1.46 -16.48
CA LYS A 83 -4.17 0.88 -16.30
C LYS A 83 -4.28 0.32 -14.88
N PHE A 84 -5.34 0.69 -14.16
CA PHE A 84 -5.67 0.01 -12.92
C PHE A 84 -6.12 -1.41 -13.25
N THR A 85 -5.71 -2.36 -12.42
CA THR A 85 -6.22 -3.72 -12.52
C THR A 85 -7.66 -3.77 -12.01
N GLU A 86 -8.45 -4.71 -12.53
CA GLU A 86 -9.83 -4.94 -12.07
C GLU A 86 -9.88 -5.14 -10.54
N ASN A 87 -8.87 -5.82 -9.97
CA ASN A 87 -8.77 -6.02 -8.53
C ASN A 87 -8.57 -4.72 -7.74
N GLU A 88 -7.77 -3.77 -8.26
CA GLU A 88 -7.59 -2.46 -7.63
C GLU A 88 -8.88 -1.64 -7.69
N MET A 89 -9.60 -1.68 -8.82
CA MET A 89 -10.90 -1.02 -8.95
C MET A 89 -11.95 -1.63 -8.02
N ARG A 90 -12.00 -2.97 -7.90
CA ARG A 90 -12.90 -3.65 -6.96
C ARG A 90 -12.57 -3.34 -5.51
N GLN A 91 -11.31 -3.15 -5.16
CA GLN A 91 -10.91 -2.74 -3.81
C GLN A 91 -11.33 -1.31 -3.52
N ALA A 92 -11.14 -0.38 -4.48
CA ALA A 92 -11.61 0.98 -4.35
C ALA A 92 -13.13 1.05 -4.22
N PHE A 93 -13.87 0.30 -5.05
CA PHE A 93 -15.32 0.20 -5.00
C PHE A 93 -15.81 -0.24 -3.61
N LYS A 94 -15.19 -1.28 -3.03
CA LYS A 94 -15.50 -1.77 -1.68
C LYS A 94 -15.22 -0.78 -0.55
N CYS A 95 -14.41 0.25 -0.77
CA CYS A 95 -14.24 1.31 0.23
C CYS A 95 -15.48 2.20 0.31
N PHE A 96 -16.25 2.30 -0.78
CA PHE A 96 -17.49 3.07 -0.85
C PHE A 96 -18.71 2.19 -0.56
N ASP A 97 -18.80 1.00 -1.15
CA ASP A 97 -19.86 0.00 -0.89
C ASP A 97 -19.63 -0.66 0.48
N THR A 98 -20.15 -0.01 1.53
CA THR A 98 -19.90 -0.42 2.92
C THR A 98 -20.78 -1.58 3.37
N ASP A 99 -21.93 -1.75 2.74
CA ASP A 99 -22.85 -2.85 3.02
C ASP A 99 -22.64 -4.08 2.11
N ASN A 100 -21.74 -3.98 1.13
CA ASN A 100 -21.49 -4.99 0.09
C ASN A 100 -22.73 -5.31 -0.75
N SER A 101 -23.59 -4.32 -0.97
CA SER A 101 -24.76 -4.46 -1.84
C SER A 101 -24.40 -4.60 -3.32
N GLY A 102 -23.16 -4.25 -3.70
CA GLY A 102 -22.71 -4.20 -5.09
C GLY A 102 -23.03 -2.88 -5.78
N TYR A 103 -23.56 -1.90 -5.05
CA TYR A 103 -23.90 -0.57 -5.52
C TYR A 103 -23.39 0.46 -4.52
N ILE A 104 -23.00 1.64 -5.00
CA ILE A 104 -22.67 2.77 -4.13
C ILE A 104 -23.87 3.71 -4.08
N THR A 105 -24.42 3.91 -2.89
CA THR A 105 -25.52 4.83 -2.65
C THR A 105 -25.05 6.25 -2.31
N VAL A 106 -25.95 7.24 -2.41
CA VAL A 106 -25.71 8.63 -1.99
C VAL A 106 -25.22 8.68 -0.55
N GLU A 107 -25.86 7.91 0.34
CA GLU A 107 -25.54 7.84 1.76
C GLU A 107 -24.14 7.31 2.02
N GLU A 108 -23.71 6.32 1.26
CA GLU A 108 -22.39 5.70 1.37
C GLU A 108 -21.28 6.60 0.84
N LEU A 109 -21.49 7.20 -0.34
CA LEU A 109 -20.58 8.20 -0.88
C LEU A 109 -20.41 9.37 0.10
N ARG A 110 -21.53 9.88 0.64
CA ARG A 110 -21.54 10.93 1.66
C ARG A 110 -20.78 10.54 2.92
N LYS A 111 -20.95 9.30 3.39
CA LYS A 111 -20.26 8.79 4.59
C LYS A 111 -18.75 8.77 4.39
N VAL A 112 -18.28 8.29 3.24
CA VAL A 112 -16.84 8.28 2.91
C VAL A 112 -16.30 9.72 2.76
N LEU A 113 -17.01 10.61 2.06
CA LEU A 113 -16.57 12.00 1.88
C LEU A 113 -16.49 12.78 3.20
N ARG A 114 -17.41 12.53 4.14
CA ARG A 114 -17.34 13.10 5.50
C ARG A 114 -16.15 12.53 6.29
N GLN A 115 -15.82 11.25 6.13
CA GLN A 115 -14.64 10.64 6.75
C GLN A 115 -13.32 11.21 6.20
N LEU A 116 -13.31 11.66 4.95
CA LEU A 116 -12.18 12.36 4.32
C LEU A 116 -12.11 13.86 4.68
N ASN A 117 -12.90 14.31 5.65
CA ASN A 117 -12.92 15.68 6.17
C ASN A 117 -13.24 16.74 5.08
N GLN A 118 -13.94 16.33 4.02
CA GLN A 118 -14.40 17.19 2.94
C GLN A 118 -15.84 17.63 3.26
N ASN A 119 -16.03 18.92 3.59
CA ASN A 119 -17.37 19.51 3.74
C ASN A 119 -17.95 19.81 2.34
N ILE A 120 -18.49 18.78 1.70
CA ILE A 120 -19.20 18.90 0.42
C ILE A 120 -20.69 19.00 0.72
N SER A 121 -21.40 19.93 0.06
CA SER A 121 -22.85 20.09 0.22
C SER A 121 -23.61 18.92 -0.40
N GLU A 122 -24.74 18.54 0.19
CA GLU A 122 -25.64 17.49 -0.33
C GLU A 122 -25.96 17.69 -1.82
N GLN A 123 -26.27 18.93 -2.20
CA GLN A 123 -26.60 19.26 -3.59
C GLN A 123 -25.47 18.89 -4.57
N ARG A 124 -24.20 19.13 -4.21
CA ARG A 124 -23.07 18.78 -5.07
C ARG A 124 -22.82 17.28 -5.15
N ILE A 125 -23.19 16.52 -4.12
CA ILE A 125 -23.12 15.05 -4.15
C ILE A 125 -24.20 14.51 -5.07
N ILE A 126 -25.43 15.02 -4.97
CA ILE A 126 -26.55 14.67 -5.84
C ILE A 126 -26.22 15.01 -7.31
N ASP A 127 -25.70 16.22 -7.56
CA ASP A 127 -25.33 16.66 -8.91
C ASP A 127 -24.17 15.83 -9.49
N ALA A 128 -23.23 15.37 -8.64
CA ALA A 128 -22.15 14.48 -9.07
C ALA A 128 -22.67 13.09 -9.40
N LEU A 129 -23.54 12.53 -8.56
CA LEU A 129 -24.17 11.23 -8.79
C LEU A 129 -25.01 11.22 -10.06
N ALA A 130 -25.81 12.25 -10.30
CA ALA A 130 -26.63 12.37 -11.50
C ALA A 130 -25.82 12.46 -12.81
N GLN A 131 -24.53 12.81 -12.74
CA GLN A 131 -23.62 12.79 -13.89
C GLN A 131 -23.00 11.41 -14.14
N ILE A 132 -23.00 10.53 -13.15
CA ILE A 132 -22.32 9.22 -13.15
C ILE A 132 -23.32 8.08 -13.34
N ASP A 133 -24.51 8.22 -12.76
CA ASP A 133 -25.63 7.30 -12.84
C ASP A 133 -26.23 7.34 -14.26
N ILE A 134 -25.73 6.45 -15.13
CA ILE A 134 -26.05 6.40 -16.57
C ILE A 134 -27.43 5.77 -16.77
N ASP A 135 -27.77 4.77 -15.95
CA ASP A 135 -29.06 4.07 -16.05
C ASP A 135 -30.18 4.72 -15.22
N HIS A 136 -29.84 5.76 -14.45
CA HIS A 136 -30.74 6.58 -13.63
C HIS A 136 -31.47 5.77 -12.55
N ASP A 137 -30.83 4.73 -12.00
CA ASP A 137 -31.37 3.90 -10.92
C ASP A 137 -31.20 4.53 -9.52
N GLY A 138 -30.50 5.68 -9.45
CA GLY A 138 -30.22 6.42 -8.23
C GLY A 138 -29.04 5.87 -7.42
N LYS A 139 -28.26 4.96 -7.98
CA LYS A 139 -27.09 4.31 -7.39
C LYS A 139 -25.96 4.26 -8.41
N ILE A 140 -24.78 3.83 -7.98
CA ILE A 140 -23.63 3.62 -8.88
C ILE A 140 -23.26 2.13 -8.86
N SER A 141 -23.41 1.49 -10.01
CA SER A 141 -22.90 0.14 -10.27
C SER A 141 -21.36 0.10 -10.35
N PHE A 142 -20.79 -1.10 -10.32
CA PHE A 142 -19.34 -1.26 -10.50
C PHE A 142 -18.87 -0.77 -11.87
N GLU A 143 -19.68 -1.01 -12.90
CA GLU A 143 -19.41 -0.60 -14.28
C GLU A 143 -19.39 0.92 -14.43
N GLU A 144 -20.37 1.62 -13.83
CA GLU A 144 -20.41 3.09 -13.82
C GLU A 144 -19.29 3.70 -12.97
N PHE A 145 -18.94 3.05 -11.85
CA PHE A 145 -17.78 3.43 -11.05
C PHE A 145 -16.48 3.30 -11.84
N VAL A 146 -16.30 2.22 -12.61
CA VAL A 146 -15.13 2.04 -13.46
C VAL A 146 -15.10 3.11 -14.54
N HIS A 147 -16.24 3.40 -15.18
CA HIS A 147 -16.35 4.45 -16.19
C HIS A 147 -15.97 5.83 -15.62
N LEU A 148 -16.53 6.20 -14.46
CA LEU A 148 -16.15 7.40 -13.71
C LEU A 148 -14.64 7.45 -13.43
N PHE A 149 -14.08 6.35 -12.95
CA PHE A 149 -12.66 6.28 -12.60
C PHE A 149 -11.75 6.36 -13.83
N GLU A 150 -12.18 5.85 -14.98
CA GLU A 150 -11.45 5.96 -16.24
C GLU A 150 -11.55 7.37 -16.82
N GLU A 151 -12.71 8.02 -16.72
CA GLU A 151 -12.97 9.37 -17.25
C GLU A 151 -12.32 10.48 -16.39
N HIS A 152 -12.36 10.34 -15.05
CA HIS A 152 -11.86 11.34 -14.10
C HIS A 152 -10.61 10.89 -13.32
N LYS A 153 -9.87 9.93 -13.89
CA LYS A 153 -8.66 9.29 -13.34
C LYS A 153 -7.66 10.25 -12.67
N TYR A 154 -7.52 11.47 -13.19
CA TYR A 154 -6.55 12.47 -12.70
C TYR A 154 -6.92 13.10 -11.35
N ILE A 155 -8.21 13.27 -11.07
CA ILE A 155 -8.71 13.85 -9.82
C ILE A 155 -8.62 12.83 -8.67
N LEU A 156 -8.80 11.55 -8.98
CA LEU A 156 -8.84 10.45 -7.99
C LEU A 156 -7.44 9.94 -7.59
N ILE A 157 -6.47 9.94 -8.52
CA ILE A 157 -5.08 9.52 -8.22
C ILE A 157 -4.38 10.52 -7.29
N SER A 158 -4.66 11.81 -7.43
CA SER A 158 -4.11 12.86 -6.56
C SER A 158 -4.75 12.91 -5.16
N THR A 159 -5.91 12.27 -4.99
CA THR A 159 -6.68 12.24 -3.74
C THR A 159 -6.62 10.90 -2.99
N MET A 160 -6.09 9.83 -3.60
CA MET A 160 -5.88 8.54 -2.92
C MET A 160 -4.56 8.50 -2.16
N PRO A 161 -4.57 8.40 -0.82
CA PRO A 161 -3.35 8.30 -0.04
C PRO A 161 -2.78 6.88 -0.16
N ILE A 162 -1.71 6.69 -0.95
CA ILE A 162 -0.74 5.63 -0.66
C ILE A 162 0.17 6.15 0.46
N GLN A 163 -0.42 6.45 1.62
CA GLN A 163 0.31 6.74 2.83
C GLN A 163 0.02 5.62 3.81
N LEU A 164 1.06 4.90 4.20
CA LEU A 164 1.00 4.05 5.40
C LEU A 164 0.52 4.95 6.54
N SER A 165 -0.55 4.53 7.23
CA SER A 165 -1.00 5.19 8.45
C SER A 165 0.19 5.30 9.42
N ASP A 166 0.26 6.34 10.25
CA ASP A 166 1.32 6.48 11.24
C ASP A 166 1.40 5.26 12.17
N PHE A 167 0.26 4.60 12.43
CA PHE A 167 0.19 3.30 13.10
C PHE A 167 0.90 2.18 12.32
N GLN A 168 0.77 2.13 11.00
CA GLN A 168 1.43 1.12 10.17
C GLN A 168 2.94 1.37 10.08
N LYS A 169 3.39 2.63 10.10
CA LYS A 169 4.82 2.98 10.16
C LYS A 169 5.44 2.54 11.49
N ILE A 170 4.74 2.80 12.61
CA ILE A 170 5.15 2.32 13.94
C ILE A 170 5.14 0.79 13.97
N GLY A 171 4.10 0.17 13.43
CA GLY A 171 3.97 -1.29 13.33
C GLY A 171 5.10 -1.95 12.54
N LEU A 172 5.53 -1.34 11.44
CA LEU A 172 6.70 -1.77 10.68
C LEU A 172 7.99 -1.69 11.51
N GLY A 173 8.19 -0.58 12.22
CA GLY A 173 9.33 -0.41 13.13
C GLY A 173 9.37 -1.48 14.21
N LEU A 174 8.26 -1.69 14.92
CA LEU A 174 8.11 -2.73 15.95
C LEU A 174 8.37 -4.14 15.41
N SER A 175 7.89 -4.44 14.20
CA SER A 175 8.10 -5.75 13.56
C SER A 175 9.57 -5.99 13.24
N ILE A 176 10.25 -4.99 12.67
CA ILE A 176 11.68 -5.07 12.35
C ILE A 176 12.53 -5.19 13.63
N PHE A 177 12.22 -4.39 14.65
CA PHE A 177 12.87 -4.50 15.95
C PHE A 177 12.65 -5.89 16.56
N GLY A 178 11.42 -6.41 16.53
CA GLY A 178 11.09 -7.75 17.02
C GLY A 178 11.95 -8.83 16.37
N VAL A 179 12.06 -8.83 15.04
CA VAL A 179 12.95 -9.74 14.29
C VAL A 179 14.41 -9.58 14.71
N GLY A 180 14.88 -8.35 14.93
CA GLY A 180 16.22 -8.07 15.44
C GLY A 180 16.47 -8.65 16.83
N PHE A 181 15.53 -8.49 17.76
CA PHE A 181 15.61 -9.07 19.11
C PHE A 181 15.60 -10.60 19.10
N ILE A 182 14.82 -11.23 18.21
CA ILE A 182 14.84 -12.68 18.01
C ILE A 182 16.23 -13.12 17.52
N PHE A 183 16.78 -12.43 16.52
CA PHE A 183 18.11 -12.72 15.97
C PHE A 183 19.23 -12.58 17.02
N PHE A 184 19.21 -11.49 17.81
CA PHE A 184 20.16 -11.31 18.91
C PHE A 184 19.98 -12.37 20.01
N GLY A 185 18.74 -12.72 20.35
CA GLY A 185 18.44 -13.79 21.30
C GLY A 185 19.01 -15.14 20.84
N MET A 186 18.95 -15.43 19.53
CA MET A 186 19.60 -16.63 18.96
C MET A 186 21.12 -16.60 19.07
N ILE A 187 21.77 -15.47 18.78
CA ILE A 187 23.23 -15.33 18.87
C ILE A 187 23.72 -15.51 20.31
N LEU A 188 22.98 -14.96 21.28
CA LEU A 188 23.32 -15.04 22.71
C LEU A 188 22.91 -16.39 23.34
N LEU A 189 23.09 -17.48 22.60
CA LEU A 189 22.79 -18.85 23.03
C LEU A 189 21.34 -19.04 23.49
N PHE A 190 20.40 -18.51 22.71
CA PHE A 190 18.96 -18.64 22.92
C PHE A 190 18.46 -17.99 24.23
N ASP A 191 18.86 -16.74 24.45
CA ASP A 191 18.39 -15.95 25.59
C ASP A 191 16.85 -15.83 25.56
N LYS A 192 16.20 -16.44 26.56
CA LYS A 192 14.75 -16.50 26.67
C LYS A 192 14.08 -15.12 26.79
N GLY A 193 14.77 -14.14 27.37
CA GLY A 193 14.25 -12.78 27.54
C GLY A 193 14.21 -12.03 26.22
N LEU A 194 15.30 -12.07 25.46
CA LEU A 194 15.40 -11.44 24.14
C LEU A 194 14.45 -12.09 23.13
N LEU A 195 14.33 -13.42 23.14
CA LEU A 195 13.37 -14.14 22.30
C LEU A 195 11.91 -13.75 22.65
N ALA A 196 11.58 -13.67 23.94
CA ALA A 196 10.25 -13.26 24.40
C ALA A 196 9.90 -11.83 23.98
N VAL A 197 10.80 -10.88 24.25
CA VAL A 197 10.63 -9.47 23.86
C VAL A 197 10.50 -9.35 22.35
N GLY A 198 11.34 -10.07 21.60
CA GLY A 198 11.29 -10.11 20.15
C GLY A 198 9.94 -10.59 19.60
N ASN A 199 9.39 -11.66 20.17
CA ASN A 199 8.09 -12.20 19.79
C ASN A 199 6.92 -11.25 20.12
N ILE A 200 6.96 -10.58 21.27
CA ILE A 200 5.96 -9.58 21.65
C ILE A 200 6.00 -8.39 20.70
N LEU A 201 7.20 -7.85 20.42
CA LEU A 201 7.37 -6.71 19.52
C LEU A 201 6.95 -7.05 18.08
N PHE A 202 7.30 -8.26 17.61
CA PHE A 202 6.90 -8.74 16.30
C PHE A 202 5.37 -8.84 16.17
N LEU A 203 4.68 -9.43 17.15
CA LEU A 203 3.22 -9.57 17.12
C LEU A 203 2.50 -8.23 17.27
N ALA A 204 3.00 -7.35 18.14
CA ALA A 204 2.47 -6.00 18.28
C ALA A 204 2.62 -5.22 16.96
N GLY A 205 3.80 -5.29 16.33
CA GLY A 205 4.06 -4.67 15.05
C GLY A 205 3.16 -5.20 13.94
N LEU A 206 3.01 -6.52 13.84
CA LEU A 206 2.12 -7.17 12.87
C LEU A 206 0.66 -6.76 13.07
N SER A 207 0.21 -6.66 14.32
CA SER A 207 -1.15 -6.23 14.66
C SER A 207 -1.44 -4.79 14.24
N MET A 208 -0.44 -3.92 14.30
CA MET A 208 -0.56 -2.53 13.85
C MET A 208 -0.50 -2.39 12.32
N ILE A 209 0.23 -3.27 11.63
CA ILE A 209 0.30 -3.28 10.15
C ILE A 209 -1.04 -3.76 9.56
N ILE A 210 -1.56 -4.87 10.08
CA ILE A 210 -2.76 -5.54 9.56
C ILE A 210 -4.05 -4.96 10.16
N GLY A 211 -3.97 -4.43 11.39
CA GLY A 211 -5.10 -3.97 12.20
C GLY A 211 -5.58 -5.03 13.19
N PHE A 212 -5.80 -4.64 14.45
CA PHE A 212 -6.10 -5.53 15.57
C PHE A 212 -7.20 -6.56 15.29
N GLU A 213 -8.35 -6.12 14.77
CA GLU A 213 -9.49 -7.00 14.52
C GLU A 213 -9.23 -8.02 13.40
N ARG A 214 -8.51 -7.59 12.35
CA ARG A 214 -8.13 -8.44 11.22
C ARG A 214 -7.07 -9.44 11.64
N THR A 215 -6.09 -9.02 12.45
CA THR A 215 -5.10 -9.90 13.05
C THR A 215 -5.76 -10.95 13.94
N PHE A 216 -6.68 -10.55 14.81
CA PHE A 216 -7.40 -11.50 15.66
C PHE A 216 -8.19 -12.53 14.82
N ARG A 217 -8.95 -12.06 13.82
CA ARG A 217 -9.68 -12.95 12.90
C ARG A 217 -8.75 -13.89 12.15
N PHE A 218 -7.57 -13.43 11.72
CA PHE A 218 -6.58 -14.25 11.04
C PHE A 218 -6.08 -15.40 11.93
N PHE A 219 -5.66 -15.12 13.16
CA PHE A 219 -5.15 -16.15 14.08
C PHE A 219 -6.25 -17.10 14.57
N PHE A 220 -7.49 -16.65 14.71
CA PHE A 220 -8.59 -17.49 15.22
C PHE A 220 -9.49 -18.07 14.13
N GLN A 221 -9.07 -17.99 12.87
CA GLN A 221 -9.76 -18.66 11.77
C GLN A 221 -9.75 -20.19 11.98
N ARG A 222 -10.90 -20.85 11.77
CA ARG A 222 -11.08 -22.31 12.00
C ARG A 222 -10.01 -23.17 11.32
N THR A 223 -9.60 -22.80 10.11
CA THR A 223 -8.56 -23.50 9.33
C THR A 223 -7.14 -23.26 9.84
N LYS A 224 -6.92 -22.18 10.59
CA LYS A 224 -5.61 -21.75 11.09
C LYS A 224 -5.40 -22.05 12.57
N ILE A 225 -6.45 -22.45 13.30
CA ILE A 225 -6.39 -22.65 14.75
C ILE A 225 -5.29 -23.62 15.20
N LYS A 226 -5.06 -24.73 14.46
CA LYS A 226 -3.97 -25.68 14.77
C LYS A 226 -2.60 -25.03 14.66
N ALA A 227 -2.41 -24.18 13.65
CA ALA A 227 -1.17 -23.45 13.41
C ALA A 227 -0.95 -22.36 14.48
N THR A 228 -2.03 -21.67 14.87
CA THR A 228 -2.04 -20.70 15.97
C THR A 228 -1.65 -21.36 17.30
N PHE A 229 -2.20 -22.54 17.62
CA PHE A 229 -1.82 -23.27 18.81
C PHE A 229 -0.34 -23.68 18.81
N LEU A 230 0.20 -24.12 17.67
CA LEU A 230 1.63 -24.45 17.56
C LEU A 230 2.53 -23.21 17.70
N PHE A 231 2.12 -22.09 17.10
CA PHE A 231 2.87 -20.84 17.14
C PHE A 231 2.91 -20.25 18.56
N PHE A 232 1.75 -20.01 19.18
CA PHE A 232 1.69 -19.50 20.56
C PHE A 232 2.16 -20.52 21.60
N GLY A 233 1.96 -21.81 21.34
CA GLY A 233 2.51 -22.89 22.15
C GLY A 233 4.04 -22.87 22.13
N GLY A 234 4.65 -22.66 20.97
CA GLY A 234 6.10 -22.48 20.81
C GLY A 234 6.63 -21.31 21.65
N ILE A 235 6.00 -20.12 21.55
CA ILE A 235 6.32 -18.94 22.37
C ILE A 235 6.25 -19.29 23.87
N THR A 236 5.21 -20.01 24.28
CA THR A 236 5.03 -20.41 25.69
C THR A 236 6.15 -21.35 26.15
N VAL A 237 6.56 -22.31 25.32
CA VAL A 237 7.68 -23.23 25.61
C VAL A 237 9.01 -22.48 25.73
N VAL A 238 9.24 -21.45 24.90
CA VAL A 238 10.40 -20.55 25.04
C VAL A 238 10.40 -19.88 26.42
N LEU A 239 9.26 -19.36 26.86
CA LEU A 239 9.11 -18.69 28.17
C LEU A 239 9.32 -19.63 29.35
N ILE A 240 8.91 -20.90 29.24
CA ILE A 240 9.07 -21.92 30.29
C ILE A 240 10.54 -22.33 30.47
N GLY A 241 11.42 -22.03 29.50
CA GLY A 241 12.86 -22.27 29.60
C GLY A 241 13.40 -23.33 28.64
N TRP A 242 12.64 -23.71 27.61
CA TRP A 242 13.07 -24.61 26.55
C TRP A 242 13.12 -23.88 25.21
N PRO A 243 14.00 -22.87 25.04
CA PRO A 243 13.95 -21.96 23.90
C PRO A 243 14.15 -22.67 22.56
N LEU A 244 15.06 -23.66 22.49
CA LEU A 244 15.29 -24.42 21.26
C LEU A 244 14.04 -25.17 20.78
N ILE A 245 13.40 -25.92 21.67
CA ILE A 245 12.19 -26.69 21.36
C ILE A 245 11.03 -25.74 21.04
N GLY A 246 10.92 -24.65 21.81
CA GLY A 246 9.91 -23.63 21.60
C GLY A 246 10.01 -22.98 20.22
N MET A 247 11.20 -22.61 19.75
CA MET A 247 11.37 -22.05 18.41
C MET A 247 11.09 -23.05 17.30
N ILE A 248 11.35 -24.35 17.50
CA ILE A 248 10.99 -25.36 16.50
C ILE A 248 9.47 -25.39 16.32
N PHE A 249 8.72 -25.43 17.42
CA PHE A 249 7.24 -25.36 17.36
C PHE A 249 6.74 -24.03 16.81
N GLU A 250 7.35 -22.92 17.24
CA GLU A 250 7.01 -21.58 16.80
C GLU A 250 7.23 -21.42 15.28
N LEU A 251 8.41 -21.79 14.79
CA LEU A 251 8.77 -21.73 13.38
C LEU A 251 7.81 -22.59 12.55
N TYR A 252 7.50 -23.80 13.00
CA TYR A 252 6.55 -24.68 12.32
C TYR A 252 5.13 -24.08 12.30
N GLY A 253 4.65 -23.55 13.42
CA GLY A 253 3.37 -22.85 13.51
C GLY A 253 3.32 -21.61 12.61
N PHE A 254 4.40 -20.83 12.57
CA PHE A 254 4.57 -19.66 11.70
C PHE A 254 4.44 -20.04 10.22
N PHE A 255 5.16 -21.10 9.77
CA PHE A 255 5.09 -21.59 8.40
C PHE A 255 3.70 -22.11 8.00
N LEU A 256 2.91 -22.64 8.94
CA LEU A 256 1.53 -23.06 8.72
C LEU A 256 0.55 -21.88 8.69
N LEU A 257 0.78 -20.86 9.52
CA LEU A 257 -0.02 -19.63 9.56
C LEU A 257 0.16 -18.82 8.28
N PHE A 258 1.40 -18.43 8.00
CA PHE A 258 1.76 -17.51 6.92
C PHE A 258 2.08 -18.22 5.60
N GLY A 259 1.92 -19.54 5.56
CA GLY A 259 2.29 -20.38 4.44
C GLY A 259 1.75 -19.96 3.08
N GLY A 260 0.51 -19.47 3.03
CA GLY A 260 -0.12 -18.99 1.79
C GLY A 260 0.43 -17.65 1.28
N PHE A 261 1.14 -16.89 2.13
CA PHE A 261 1.75 -15.61 1.77
C PHE A 261 3.21 -15.77 1.31
N ILE A 262 3.81 -16.95 1.50
CA ILE A 262 5.23 -17.21 1.18
C ILE A 262 5.54 -16.97 -0.31
N PRO A 263 4.73 -17.44 -1.29
CA PRO A 263 5.01 -17.17 -2.70
C PRO A 263 4.98 -15.68 -3.04
N ILE A 264 4.07 -14.93 -2.41
CA ILE A 264 3.93 -13.49 -2.57
C ILE A 264 5.16 -12.77 -2.00
N ALA A 265 5.57 -13.15 -0.79
CA ALA A 265 6.75 -12.61 -0.13
C ALA A 265 8.02 -12.89 -0.93
N ILE A 266 8.20 -14.11 -1.45
CA ILE A 266 9.35 -14.48 -2.28
C ILE A 266 9.38 -13.66 -3.58
N ASN A 267 8.23 -13.52 -4.27
CA ASN A 267 8.15 -12.71 -5.49
C ASN A 267 8.44 -11.23 -5.23
N PHE A 268 8.08 -10.72 -4.05
CA PHE A 268 8.46 -9.39 -3.62
C PHE A 268 9.97 -9.28 -3.34
N LEU A 269 10.53 -10.21 -2.56
CA LEU A 269 11.96 -10.23 -2.21
C LEU A 269 12.87 -10.38 -3.44
N ARG A 270 12.42 -11.09 -4.47
CA ARG A 270 13.11 -11.21 -5.77
C ARG A 270 13.29 -9.88 -6.50
N ARG A 271 12.45 -8.88 -6.21
CA ARG A 271 12.53 -7.54 -6.81
C ARG A 271 13.52 -6.61 -6.10
N LEU A 272 14.07 -7.02 -4.96
CA LEU A 272 15.04 -6.22 -4.22
C LEU A 272 16.46 -6.44 -4.76
N PRO A 273 17.27 -5.39 -4.93
CA PRO A 273 18.58 -5.46 -5.61
C PRO A 273 19.59 -6.40 -4.91
N ILE A 274 19.53 -6.52 -3.59
CA ILE A 274 20.45 -7.36 -2.80
C ILE A 274 19.83 -8.75 -2.55
N ILE A 275 18.61 -8.78 -2.01
CA ILE A 275 17.96 -10.03 -1.62
C ILE A 275 17.57 -10.87 -2.85
N GLY A 276 17.15 -10.22 -3.93
CA GLY A 276 16.82 -10.90 -5.19
C GLY A 276 18.02 -11.61 -5.79
N SER A 277 19.20 -10.98 -5.75
CA SER A 277 20.45 -11.59 -6.24
C SER A 277 20.81 -12.86 -5.46
N ILE A 278 20.58 -12.88 -4.14
CA ILE A 278 20.82 -14.06 -3.28
C ILE A 278 19.80 -15.17 -3.57
N LEU A 279 18.53 -14.82 -3.74
CA LEU A 279 17.45 -15.77 -4.04
C LEU A 279 17.55 -16.40 -5.43
N LEU A 280 18.31 -15.80 -6.35
CA LEU A 280 18.55 -16.28 -7.71
C LEU A 280 19.75 -17.24 -7.82
N LEU A 281 20.53 -17.43 -6.76
CA LEU A 281 21.64 -18.37 -6.75
C LEU A 281 21.14 -19.81 -7.02
N PRO A 282 21.83 -20.60 -7.86
CA PRO A 282 21.30 -21.84 -8.43
C PRO A 282 20.85 -22.89 -7.40
N GLY A 283 21.50 -22.98 -6.22
CA GLY A 283 21.07 -23.87 -5.13
C GLY A 283 19.87 -23.34 -4.34
N ILE A 284 19.81 -22.03 -4.09
CA ILE A 284 18.73 -21.39 -3.33
C ILE A 284 17.47 -21.32 -4.18
N ARG A 285 17.60 -20.98 -5.46
CA ARG A 285 16.51 -20.89 -6.43
C ARG A 285 15.72 -22.20 -6.52
N GLN A 286 16.38 -23.35 -6.62
CA GLN A 286 15.70 -24.65 -6.70
C GLN A 286 14.88 -24.98 -5.45
N VAL A 287 15.39 -24.65 -4.26
CA VAL A 287 14.67 -24.87 -3.00
C VAL A 287 13.48 -23.93 -2.89
N VAL A 288 13.68 -22.66 -3.23
CA VAL A 288 12.66 -21.62 -3.19
C VAL A 288 11.54 -21.88 -4.21
N ASP A 289 11.87 -22.30 -5.43
CA ASP A 289 10.89 -22.63 -6.48
C ASP A 289 10.06 -23.87 -6.10
N ARG A 290 10.67 -24.92 -5.54
CA ARG A 290 9.93 -26.10 -5.02
C ARG A 290 8.98 -25.75 -3.88
N LEU A 291 9.38 -24.84 -2.99
CA LEU A 291 8.52 -24.38 -1.89
C LEU A 291 7.33 -23.56 -2.38
N CYS A 292 7.50 -22.81 -3.47
CA CYS A 292 6.41 -22.08 -4.13
C CYS A 292 5.45 -22.99 -4.91
N GLU A 293 5.97 -23.95 -5.69
CA GLU A 293 5.16 -24.86 -6.51
C GLU A 293 4.35 -25.87 -5.67
N SER A 294 4.92 -26.37 -4.57
CA SER A 294 4.24 -27.33 -3.69
C SER A 294 3.00 -26.76 -2.98
N ARG A 295 2.85 -25.43 -2.94
CA ARG A 295 1.79 -24.74 -2.17
C ARG A 295 0.81 -23.93 -3.02
N SER A 296 1.00 -23.87 -4.34
CA SER A 296 -0.02 -23.34 -5.26
C SER A 296 -1.06 -24.39 -5.67
N MET A 297 -0.85 -25.67 -5.31
CA MET A 297 -1.72 -26.81 -5.65
C MET A 297 -2.62 -27.29 -4.50
N VAL A 298 -2.71 -26.57 -3.38
CA VAL A 298 -3.58 -26.86 -2.22
C VAL A 298 -4.34 -25.59 -1.84
#